data_AF-A0A7X8VET2-F1
#
_entry.id   AF-A0A7X8VET2-F1
#
_cell.length_a   1.000
_cell.length_b   1.000
_cell.length_c   1.000
_cell.angle_alpha   90.00
_cell.angle_beta   90.00
_cell.angle_gamma   90.00
#
_symmetry.space_group_name_H-M   'P 1'
#
loop_
_entity.id
_entity.type
_entity.pdbx_description
1 polymer ?
#
loop_
_entity_poly.entity_id
_entity_poly.type
_entity_poly.pdbx_seq_one_letter_code
_entity_poly.pdbx_strand_id
1 'polypeptide(L)'
;MAERKDNMQIKYVHKMGNESKPFTIFSREEIPDNILEIILKNKLFKESTTFGEEGLGEPNEIEELIVVYDDGIEKTYKYINKGIHYFFKGDETLQPVFKVFAYFMGKEKER
;
A
#
# COMPACT_ATOMS: atom_id res chain seq x y z
N MET A 1 -5.29 -32.32 10.49
CA MET A 1 -5.89 -31.00 10.21
C MET A 1 -4.84 -30.23 9.44
N ALA A 2 -5.10 -29.87 8.19
CA ALA A 2 -4.13 -29.06 7.43
C ALA A 2 -4.10 -27.67 8.05
N GLU A 3 -2.93 -27.18 8.45
CA GLU A 3 -2.72 -25.78 8.77
C GLU A 3 -3.25 -24.95 7.60
N ARG A 4 -4.22 -24.06 7.86
CA ARG A 4 -4.52 -23.00 6.90
C ARG A 4 -3.26 -22.15 6.85
N LYS A 5 -2.45 -22.34 5.81
CA LYS A 5 -1.41 -21.38 5.47
C LYS A 5 -2.11 -20.04 5.27
N ASP A 6 -1.69 -19.02 6.02
CA ASP A 6 -2.07 -17.64 5.73
C ASP A 6 -1.60 -17.34 4.30
N ASN A 7 -2.54 -17.28 3.38
CA ASN A 7 -2.32 -17.07 1.95
C ASN A 7 -2.40 -15.59 1.58
N MET A 8 -2.50 -14.70 2.57
CA MET A 8 -2.52 -13.27 2.35
C MET A 8 -1.30 -12.82 1.54
N GLN A 9 -1.57 -12.10 0.45
CA GLN A 9 -0.56 -11.56 -0.46
C GLN A 9 -0.86 -10.10 -0.73
N ILE A 10 0.21 -9.33 -0.97
CA ILE A 10 0.10 -7.93 -1.36
C ILE A 10 0.84 -7.72 -2.66
N LYS A 11 0.11 -7.29 -3.68
CA LYS A 11 0.67 -6.81 -4.93
C LYS A 11 0.86 -5.30 -4.84
N TYR A 12 2.09 -4.85 -4.98
CA TYR A 12 2.48 -3.44 -5.02
C TYR A 12 2.76 -3.01 -6.45
N VAL A 13 2.24 -1.85 -6.83
CA VAL A 13 2.46 -1.22 -8.14
C VAL A 13 2.90 0.22 -7.92
N HIS A 14 3.96 0.64 -8.61
CA HIS A 14 4.43 2.03 -8.63
C HIS A 14 4.41 2.56 -10.06
N LYS A 15 3.77 3.71 -10.24
CA LYS A 15 3.64 4.41 -11.52
C LYS A 15 4.03 5.87 -11.34
N MET A 16 4.77 6.43 -12.29
CA MET A 16 5.15 7.83 -12.30
C MET A 16 5.03 8.36 -13.73
N GLY A 17 4.01 9.19 -13.98
CA GLY A 17 3.69 9.63 -15.35
C GLY A 17 3.40 8.45 -16.28
N ASN A 18 4.13 8.36 -17.40
CA ASN A 18 4.00 7.26 -18.36
C ASN A 18 4.84 6.04 -17.98
N GLU A 19 5.68 6.14 -16.94
CA GLU A 19 6.49 5.03 -16.48
C GLU A 19 5.67 4.17 -15.52
N SER A 20 5.56 2.88 -15.83
CA SER A 20 5.00 1.87 -14.92
C SER A 20 6.08 0.83 -14.67
N LYS A 21 6.47 0.69 -13.41
CA LYS A 21 7.36 -0.40 -13.02
C LYS A 21 6.61 -1.74 -13.01
N PRO A 22 7.30 -2.87 -13.16
CA PRO A 22 6.72 -4.18 -12.86
C PRO A 22 6.15 -4.19 -11.44
N PHE A 23 5.03 -4.90 -11.26
CA PHE A 23 4.48 -5.07 -9.92
C PHE A 23 5.37 -6.02 -9.09
N THR A 24 5.41 -5.82 -7.78
CA THR A 24 6.06 -6.72 -6.84
C THR A 24 5.01 -7.42 -5.99
N ILE A 25 5.16 -8.73 -5.78
CA ILE A 25 4.31 -9.50 -4.86
C ILE A 25 5.09 -9.73 -3.58
N PHE A 26 4.42 -9.46 -2.46
CA PHE A 26 4.87 -9.76 -1.11
C PHE A 26 3.94 -10.80 -0.50
N SER A 27 4.52 -11.90 -0.04
CA SER A 27 3.85 -12.83 0.87
C SER A 27 3.72 -12.21 2.26
N ARG A 28 2.75 -12.69 3.05
CA ARG A 28 2.58 -12.26 4.44
C ARG A 28 3.86 -12.34 5.27
N GLU A 29 4.65 -13.39 5.10
CA GLU A 29 5.90 -13.64 5.84
C GLU A 29 6.99 -12.59 5.56
N GLU A 30 6.92 -11.91 4.42
CA GLU A 30 7.84 -10.83 4.04
C GLU A 30 7.43 -9.47 4.64
N ILE A 31 6.28 -9.39 5.30
CA ILE A 31 5.71 -8.14 5.81
C ILE A 31 5.80 -8.12 7.34
N PRO A 32 6.46 -7.12 7.94
CA PRO A 32 6.53 -6.96 9.38
C PRO A 32 5.15 -6.87 10.04
N ASP A 33 5.02 -7.46 11.23
CA ASP A 33 3.77 -7.51 12.00
C ASP A 33 3.14 -6.14 12.23
N ASN A 34 3.95 -5.09 12.45
CA ASN A 34 3.44 -3.74 12.65
C ASN A 34 2.80 -3.13 11.38
N ILE A 35 3.28 -3.50 10.19
CA ILE A 35 2.68 -3.08 8.92
C ILE A 35 1.41 -3.90 8.66
N LEU A 36 1.45 -5.22 8.89
CA LEU A 36 0.28 -6.08 8.82
C LEU A 36 -0.83 -5.61 9.76
N GLU A 37 -0.49 -5.26 11.00
CA GLU A 37 -1.45 -4.80 11.98
C GLU A 37 -2.17 -3.53 11.52
N ILE A 38 -1.46 -2.58 10.90
CA ILE A 38 -2.09 -1.38 10.33
C ILE A 38 -3.08 -1.78 9.22
N ILE A 39 -2.66 -2.62 8.27
CA ILE A 39 -3.52 -3.04 7.15
C ILE A 39 -4.77 -3.77 7.65
N LEU A 40 -4.63 -4.64 8.65
CA LEU A 40 -5.71 -5.50 9.13
C LEU A 40 -6.67 -4.77 10.09
N LYS A 41 -6.18 -3.83 10.89
CA LYS A 41 -6.97 -3.24 12.00
C LYS A 41 -7.32 -1.77 11.80
N ASN A 42 -6.59 -1.02 10.99
CA ASN A 42 -6.85 0.40 10.83
C ASN A 42 -8.12 0.63 9.99
N LYS A 43 -8.99 1.55 10.46
CA LYS A 43 -10.25 1.86 9.80
C LYS A 43 -10.11 2.32 8.35
N LEU A 44 -8.99 2.96 7.99
CA LEU A 44 -8.71 3.45 6.64
C LEU A 44 -8.41 2.32 5.64
N PHE A 45 -8.11 1.12 6.14
CA PHE A 45 -7.90 -0.07 5.31
C PHE A 45 -9.13 -1.00 5.31
N LYS A 46 -10.26 -0.60 5.89
CA LYS A 46 -11.47 -1.45 5.88
C LYS A 46 -12.05 -1.63 4.48
N GLU A 47 -12.02 -0.61 3.64
CA GLU A 47 -12.57 -0.63 2.29
C GLU A 47 -11.52 -0.14 1.29
N SER A 48 -11.63 -0.57 0.03
CA SER A 48 -10.81 -0.04 -1.06
C SER A 48 -10.89 1.49 -1.10
N THR A 49 -9.74 2.15 -1.03
CA THR A 49 -9.66 3.60 -0.78
C THR A 49 -8.54 4.24 -1.58
N THR A 50 -8.79 5.42 -2.13
CA THR A 50 -7.75 6.28 -2.72
C THR A 50 -7.41 7.40 -1.74
N PHE A 51 -6.12 7.52 -1.45
CA PHE A 51 -5.53 8.60 -0.66
C PHE A 51 -4.78 9.55 -1.59
N GLY A 52 -4.65 10.81 -1.15
CA GLY A 52 -3.96 11.83 -1.91
C GLY A 52 -4.78 12.40 -3.06
N GLU A 53 -4.16 13.32 -3.79
CA GLU A 53 -4.83 14.15 -4.79
C GLU A 53 -3.93 14.27 -6.04
N GLU A 54 -4.55 14.26 -7.22
CA GLU A 54 -3.87 14.53 -8.48
C GLU A 54 -3.44 16.00 -8.56
N GLY A 55 -2.40 16.31 -9.33
CA GLY A 55 -1.95 17.68 -9.57
C GLY A 55 -1.17 18.30 -8.40
N LEU A 56 -0.86 17.54 -7.34
CA LEU A 56 0.07 17.97 -6.30
C LEU A 56 1.54 17.93 -6.77
N GLY A 57 1.84 17.14 -7.80
CA GLY A 57 3.16 17.04 -8.43
C GLY A 57 3.04 16.64 -9.90
N GLU A 58 4.07 16.96 -10.69
CA GLU A 58 4.16 16.60 -12.10
C GLU A 58 5.45 15.81 -12.40
N PRO A 59 5.35 14.60 -12.98
CA PRO A 59 4.10 13.86 -13.23
C PRO A 59 3.46 13.36 -11.91
N ASN A 60 2.19 12.95 -11.96
CA ASN A 60 1.55 12.26 -10.84
C ASN A 60 2.33 10.99 -10.49
N GLU A 61 2.66 10.84 -9.21
CA GLU A 61 3.13 9.59 -8.63
C GLU A 61 1.93 8.80 -8.11
N ILE A 62 1.81 7.53 -8.49
CA ILE A 62 0.72 6.65 -8.08
C ILE A 62 1.32 5.36 -7.52
N GLU A 63 0.96 5.05 -6.28
CA GLU A 63 1.22 3.76 -5.66
C GLU A 63 -0.10 3.02 -5.47
N GLU A 64 -0.15 1.73 -5.82
CA GLU A 64 -1.30 0.85 -5.60
C GLU A 64 -0.86 -0.37 -4.77
N LEU A 65 -1.65 -0.68 -3.75
CA LEU A 65 -1.56 -1.89 -2.93
C LEU A 65 -2.84 -2.70 -3.15
N ILE A 66 -2.71 -3.87 -3.74
CA ILE A 66 -3.81 -4.83 -3.89
C ILE A 66 -3.57 -5.94 -2.88
N VAL A 67 -4.40 -5.99 -1.85
CA VAL A 67 -4.34 -6.97 -0.78
C VAL A 67 -5.32 -8.08 -1.08
N VAL A 68 -4.81 -9.30 -1.26
CA VAL A 68 -5.59 -10.53 -1.40
C VAL A 68 -5.62 -11.21 -0.04
N TYR A 69 -6.79 -11.33 0.56
CA TYR A 69 -6.99 -11.95 1.87
C TYR A 69 -7.16 -13.48 1.75
N ASP A 70 -7.08 -14.19 2.89
CA ASP A 70 -7.13 -15.67 2.92
C ASP A 70 -8.46 -16.25 2.41
N ASP A 71 -9.53 -15.48 2.47
CA ASP A 71 -10.85 -15.82 1.95
C ASP A 71 -11.03 -15.49 0.46
N GLY A 72 -9.97 -15.00 -0.19
CA GLY A 72 -9.96 -14.60 -1.60
C GLY A 72 -10.56 -13.21 -1.85
N ILE A 73 -10.97 -12.47 -0.81
CA ILE A 73 -11.39 -11.08 -0.98
C ILE A 73 -10.18 -10.24 -1.39
N GLU A 74 -10.38 -9.34 -2.34
CA GLU A 74 -9.37 -8.37 -2.77
C GLU A 74 -9.78 -6.96 -2.36
N LYS A 75 -8.83 -6.19 -1.82
CA LYS A 75 -9.00 -4.75 -1.57
C LYS A 75 -7.85 -3.97 -2.18
N THR A 76 -8.20 -2.86 -2.84
CA THR A 76 -7.24 -2.02 -3.55
C THR A 76 -7.15 -0.67 -2.85
N TYR A 77 -5.93 -0.30 -2.50
CA TYR A 77 -5.61 0.99 -1.91
C TYR A 77 -4.67 1.73 -2.83
N LYS A 78 -4.99 2.98 -3.15
CA LYS A 78 -4.17 3.84 -4.00
C LYS A 78 -3.68 5.03 -3.22
N TYR A 79 -2.45 5.47 -3.43
CA TYR A 79 -1.94 6.73 -2.89
C TYR A 79 -1.33 7.56 -4.02
N ILE A 80 -1.97 8.68 -4.32
CA ILE A 80 -1.51 9.66 -5.32
C ILE A 80 -0.63 10.71 -4.65
N ASN A 81 0.53 10.99 -5.24
CA ASN A 81 1.49 12.02 -4.79
C ASN A 81 1.81 11.91 -3.30
N LYS A 82 2.08 10.68 -2.82
CA LYS A 82 2.18 10.33 -1.39
C LYS A 82 3.01 11.31 -0.59
N GLY A 83 4.23 11.58 -1.05
CA GLY A 83 5.17 12.46 -0.36
C GLY A 83 4.63 13.87 -0.20
N ILE A 84 4.14 14.46 -1.29
CA ILE A 84 3.63 15.84 -1.32
C ILE A 84 2.33 15.94 -0.52
N HIS A 85 1.40 15.00 -0.72
CA HIS A 85 0.15 14.96 0.04
C HIS A 85 0.41 14.84 1.54
N TYR A 86 1.30 13.95 1.98
CA TYR A 86 1.60 13.80 3.40
C TYR A 86 2.32 15.01 3.97
N PHE A 87 3.15 15.70 3.19
CA PHE A 87 3.77 16.94 3.63
C PHE A 87 2.76 18.04 3.95
N PHE A 88 1.71 18.20 3.13
CA PHE A 88 0.72 19.26 3.32
C PHE A 88 -0.47 18.89 4.21
N LYS A 89 -0.87 17.61 4.23
CA LYS A 89 -2.08 17.12 4.89
C LYS A 89 -1.81 16.09 5.97
N GLY A 90 -0.55 15.66 6.13
CA GLY A 90 -0.18 14.59 7.04
C GLY A 90 -0.40 14.97 8.50
N ASP A 91 -1.09 14.10 9.20
CA ASP A 91 -1.32 14.16 10.64
C ASP A 91 -1.23 12.74 11.24
N GLU A 92 -1.59 12.59 12.51
CA GLU A 92 -1.64 11.29 13.19
C GLU A 92 -2.65 10.32 12.56
N THR A 93 -3.68 10.83 11.88
CA THR A 93 -4.71 10.00 11.25
C THR A 93 -4.24 9.39 9.94
N LEU A 94 -3.44 10.13 9.15
CA LEU A 94 -2.85 9.66 7.90
C LEU A 94 -1.49 8.96 8.08
N GLN A 95 -0.84 9.14 9.23
CA GLN A 95 0.46 8.51 9.51
C GLN A 95 0.47 6.99 9.26
N PRO A 96 -0.55 6.19 9.65
CA PRO A 96 -0.57 4.77 9.39
C PRO A 96 -0.59 4.43 7.90
N VAL A 97 -1.37 5.18 7.10
CA VAL A 97 -1.41 5.02 5.64
C VAL A 97 -0.05 5.32 5.05
N PHE A 98 0.55 6.45 5.42
CA PHE A 98 1.87 6.82 4.92
C PHE A 98 2.95 5.78 5.26
N LYS A 99 2.95 5.25 6.49
CA LYS A 99 3.88 4.19 6.92
C LYS A 99 3.77 2.94 6.07
N VAL A 100 2.54 2.47 5.78
CA VAL A 100 2.31 1.28 4.95
C VAL A 100 2.86 1.47 3.54
N PHE A 101 2.51 2.55 2.86
CA PHE A 101 2.99 2.79 1.50
C PHE A 101 4.51 3.05 1.45
N ALA A 102 5.04 3.82 2.40
CA ALA A 102 6.49 4.06 2.49
C ALA A 102 7.29 2.76 2.70
N TYR A 103 6.74 1.78 3.44
CA TYR A 103 7.35 0.46 3.60
C TYR A 103 7.48 -0.26 2.24
N PHE A 104 6.37 -0.39 1.49
CA PHE A 104 6.38 -1.11 0.22
C PHE A 104 7.23 -0.42 -0.85
N MET A 105 7.20 0.91 -0.91
CA MET A 105 8.11 1.69 -1.75
C MET A 105 9.58 1.43 -1.40
N GLY A 106 9.91 1.36 -0.11
CA GLY A 106 11.27 1.04 0.35
C GLY A 106 11.70 -0.36 -0.08
N LYS A 107 10.82 -1.36 0.09
CA LYS A 107 11.09 -2.75 -0.31
C LYS A 107 11.19 -2.97 -1.81
N GLU A 108 10.40 -2.24 -2.59
CA GLU A 108 10.50 -2.26 -4.05
C GLU A 108 11.86 -1.74 -4.53
N LYS A 109 12.45 -0.74 -3.86
CA LYS A 109 13.79 -0.22 -4.20
C LYS A 109 14.96 -1.12 -3.77
N GLU A 110 14.73 -2.06 -2.87
CA GLU A 110 15.75 -3.03 -2.43
C GLU A 110 15.88 -4.24 -3.38
N ARG A 111 14.99 -4.36 -4.38
CA ARG A 111 14.97 -5.46 -5.36
C ARG A 111 15.52 -5.02 -6.72
#